data_AF-A0A6L3A3Q7-F1
#
_entry.id   AF-A0A6L3A3Q7-F1
#
_cell.length_a   1.000
_cell.length_b   1.000
_cell.length_c   1.000
_cell.angle_alpha   90.00
_cell.angle_beta   90.00
_cell.angle_gamma   90.00
#
_symmetry.space_group_name_H-M   'P 1'
#
loop_
_entity.id
_entity.type
_entity.pdbx_description
1 polymer ?
#
loop_
_entity_poly.entity_id
_entity_poly.type
_entity_poly.pdbx_seq_one_letter_code
_entity_poly.pdbx_strand_id
1 'polypeptide(L)'
;MMRVEIDPVLIEKAVFFACREDASAECELHNAVDPLYPVGDDPRREEAFRAVFMHWFHRLGLHGQIADFLAERPELEGRVTRCLVREAPAERDESVEVLAPRSDAGNAARTLVIQITPQRLASGRLSCDALRRELLHAADIVNPRFAFRRDDLLGGSPRENLVRDRYHVLWRACVEGRLLRERRLEQPVLDAILRAASRAFGSARTPEKIIEQGVAEFLRRDDVTHPDLLAAARDPALLCIPVAAASRTEAGTSNEPDDLFSHDALPLPVV
;
A
#
# COMPACT_ATOMS: atom_id res chain seq x y z
N MET A 1 -17.00 5.84 6.99
CA MET A 1 -16.97 4.46 6.48
C MET A 1 -16.52 4.50 5.03
N MET A 2 -15.62 3.61 4.62
CA MET A 2 -15.12 3.52 3.24
C MET A 2 -16.19 2.85 2.36
N ARG A 3 -16.53 3.44 1.21
CA ARG A 3 -17.49 2.86 0.27
C ARG A 3 -16.79 1.86 -0.65
N VAL A 4 -17.15 0.59 -0.60
CA VAL A 4 -16.61 -0.45 -1.49
C VAL A 4 -17.51 -0.59 -2.72
N GLU A 5 -16.91 -0.55 -3.90
CA GLU A 5 -17.59 -0.74 -5.18
C GLU A 5 -16.81 -1.78 -5.99
N ILE A 6 -17.53 -2.75 -6.53
CA ILE A 6 -16.97 -3.87 -7.26
C ILE A 6 -17.48 -3.79 -8.69
N ASP A 7 -16.57 -3.93 -9.66
CA ASP A 7 -16.91 -3.96 -11.08
C ASP A 7 -17.87 -5.14 -11.38
N PRO A 8 -19.06 -4.89 -11.95
CA PRO A 8 -19.99 -5.95 -12.32
C PRO A 8 -19.36 -7.05 -13.19
N VAL A 9 -18.43 -6.71 -14.09
CA VAL A 9 -17.75 -7.70 -14.95
C VAL A 9 -16.89 -8.66 -14.11
N LEU A 10 -16.23 -8.15 -13.08
CA LEU A 10 -15.47 -8.99 -12.15
C LEU A 10 -16.39 -9.92 -11.37
N ILE A 11 -17.55 -9.42 -10.92
CA ILE A 11 -18.54 -10.19 -10.17
C ILE A 11 -19.04 -11.37 -11.01
N GLU A 12 -19.49 -11.09 -12.24
CA GLU A 12 -19.97 -12.11 -13.17
C GLU A 12 -18.93 -13.21 -13.39
N LYS A 13 -17.70 -12.83 -13.78
CA LYS A 13 -16.63 -13.78 -14.04
C LYS A 13 -16.23 -14.58 -12.81
N ALA A 14 -16.15 -13.95 -11.64
CA ALA A 14 -15.78 -14.63 -10.40
C ALA A 14 -16.83 -15.67 -9.99
N VAL A 15 -18.13 -15.33 -10.14
CA VAL A 15 -19.23 -16.29 -9.93
C VAL A 15 -19.11 -17.47 -10.89
N PHE A 16 -18.88 -17.22 -12.18
CA PHE A 16 -18.69 -18.29 -13.15
C PHE A 16 -17.52 -19.21 -12.77
N PHE A 17 -16.36 -18.66 -12.40
CA PHE A 17 -15.22 -19.47 -12.00
C PHE A 17 -15.49 -20.28 -10.73
N ALA A 18 -16.21 -19.71 -9.76
CA ALA A 18 -16.54 -20.38 -8.51
C ALA A 18 -17.55 -21.52 -8.70
N CYS A 19 -18.56 -21.35 -9.57
CA CYS A 19 -19.55 -22.39 -9.84
C CYS A 19 -19.00 -23.53 -10.71
N ARG A 20 -18.00 -23.28 -11.56
CA ARG A 20 -17.49 -24.27 -12.52
C ARG A 20 -16.91 -25.54 -11.89
N GLU A 21 -16.52 -25.49 -10.62
CA GLU A 21 -16.01 -26.67 -9.90
C GLU A 21 -17.13 -27.52 -9.27
N ASP A 22 -18.37 -27.03 -9.24
CA ASP A 22 -19.56 -27.71 -8.71
C ASP A 22 -20.68 -27.75 -9.75
N ALA A 23 -20.87 -28.92 -10.35
CA ALA A 23 -21.90 -29.14 -11.38
C ALA A 23 -23.32 -28.80 -10.91
N SER A 24 -23.63 -28.93 -9.63
CA SER A 24 -24.94 -28.54 -9.09
C SER A 24 -25.08 -27.02 -9.08
N ALA A 25 -24.05 -26.31 -8.59
CA ALA A 25 -24.03 -24.86 -8.56
C ALA A 25 -24.04 -24.25 -9.97
N GLU A 26 -23.32 -24.84 -10.91
CA GLU A 26 -23.33 -24.44 -12.33
C GLU A 26 -24.72 -24.61 -12.95
N CYS A 27 -25.38 -25.77 -12.77
CA CYS A 27 -26.75 -25.99 -13.22
C CYS A 27 -27.74 -25.00 -12.60
N GLU A 28 -27.65 -24.74 -11.30
CA GLU A 28 -28.50 -23.77 -10.61
C GLU A 28 -28.29 -22.34 -11.14
N LEU A 29 -27.05 -21.94 -11.42
CA LEU A 29 -26.74 -20.64 -12.02
C LEU A 29 -27.34 -20.54 -13.42
N HIS A 30 -27.18 -21.56 -14.26
CA HIS A 30 -27.80 -21.61 -15.59
C HIS A 30 -29.33 -21.48 -15.51
N ASN A 31 -29.98 -22.22 -14.62
CA ASN A 31 -31.43 -22.13 -14.43
C ASN A 31 -31.89 -20.72 -14.01
N ALA A 32 -31.06 -19.97 -13.28
CA ALA A 32 -31.35 -18.60 -12.88
C ALA A 32 -31.12 -17.58 -14.02
N VAL A 33 -30.15 -17.83 -14.90
CA VAL A 33 -29.70 -16.91 -15.94
C VAL A 33 -30.40 -17.14 -17.28
N ASP A 34 -30.63 -18.39 -17.67
CA ASP A 34 -31.21 -18.79 -18.95
C ASP A 34 -32.55 -18.10 -19.28
N PRO A 35 -33.48 -17.93 -18.32
CA PRO A 35 -34.74 -17.22 -18.57
C PRO A 35 -34.58 -15.73 -18.94
N LEU A 36 -33.40 -15.14 -18.71
CA LEU A 36 -33.13 -13.73 -19.00
C LEU A 36 -32.63 -13.49 -20.44
N TYR A 37 -32.23 -14.51 -21.19
CA TYR A 37 -31.79 -14.36 -22.59
C TYR A 37 -32.93 -14.07 -23.59
N PRO A 38 -34.13 -14.65 -23.47
CA PRO A 38 -35.23 -14.38 -24.41
C PRO A 38 -35.86 -12.98 -24.26
N VAL A 39 -35.63 -12.31 -23.13
CA VAL A 39 -35.95 -10.90 -22.94
C VAL A 39 -35.02 -10.13 -23.89
N GLY A 40 -35.54 -9.32 -24.82
CA GLY A 40 -34.71 -8.62 -25.80
C GLY A 40 -33.74 -7.59 -25.18
N ASP A 41 -33.26 -6.63 -25.97
CA ASP A 41 -32.41 -5.52 -25.47
C ASP A 41 -33.21 -4.49 -24.66
N ASP A 42 -33.79 -4.93 -23.55
CA ASP A 42 -34.46 -4.12 -22.53
C ASP A 42 -33.44 -3.80 -21.42
N PRO A 43 -33.23 -2.53 -21.02
CA PRO A 43 -32.40 -2.17 -19.85
C PRO A 43 -32.77 -2.94 -18.56
N ARG A 44 -34.02 -3.35 -18.40
CA ARG A 44 -34.48 -4.20 -17.28
C ARG A 44 -33.81 -5.57 -17.25
N ARG A 45 -33.40 -6.08 -18.42
CA ARG A 45 -32.64 -7.33 -18.54
C ARG A 45 -31.28 -7.17 -17.86
N GLU A 46 -30.54 -6.12 -18.18
CA GLU A 46 -29.21 -5.88 -17.59
C GLU A 46 -29.29 -5.72 -16.07
N GLU A 47 -30.30 -5.01 -15.56
CA GLU A 47 -30.58 -4.91 -14.12
C GLU A 47 -30.87 -6.29 -13.51
N ALA A 48 -31.65 -7.13 -14.17
CA ALA A 48 -31.95 -8.49 -13.71
C ALA A 48 -30.70 -9.40 -13.71
N PHE A 49 -29.86 -9.34 -14.74
CA PHE A 49 -28.57 -10.05 -14.77
C PHE A 49 -27.69 -9.64 -13.59
N ARG A 50 -27.53 -8.33 -13.38
CA ARG A 50 -26.76 -7.80 -12.24
C ARG A 50 -27.31 -8.28 -10.91
N ALA A 51 -28.62 -8.27 -10.73
CA ALA A 51 -29.25 -8.74 -9.50
C ALA A 51 -28.99 -10.24 -9.23
N VAL A 52 -29.10 -11.08 -10.26
CA VAL A 52 -28.79 -12.52 -10.16
C VAL A 52 -27.32 -12.73 -9.77
N PHE A 53 -26.38 -12.12 -10.50
CA PHE A 53 -24.96 -12.31 -10.21
C PHE A 53 -24.56 -11.75 -8.85
N MET A 54 -25.11 -10.60 -8.43
CA MET A 54 -24.91 -10.08 -7.08
C MET A 54 -25.40 -11.05 -6.00
N HIS A 55 -26.58 -11.65 -6.18
CA HIS A 55 -27.10 -12.64 -5.26
C HIS A 55 -26.14 -13.84 -5.13
N TRP A 56 -25.69 -14.39 -6.26
CA TRP A 56 -24.72 -15.49 -6.28
C TRP A 56 -23.38 -15.11 -5.66
N PHE A 57 -22.88 -13.90 -5.93
CA PHE A 57 -21.64 -13.39 -5.37
C PHE A 57 -21.66 -13.32 -3.84
N HIS A 58 -22.80 -12.95 -3.25
CA HIS A 58 -23.01 -13.03 -1.81
C HIS A 58 -23.17 -14.46 -1.32
N ARG A 59 -23.97 -15.30 -2.00
CA ARG A 59 -24.20 -16.71 -1.66
C ARG A 59 -22.90 -17.51 -1.59
N LEU A 60 -21.99 -17.25 -2.52
CA LEU A 60 -20.68 -17.90 -2.61
C LEU A 60 -19.64 -17.31 -1.64
N GLY A 61 -20.01 -16.30 -0.85
CA GLY A 61 -19.11 -15.66 0.13
C GLY A 61 -18.01 -14.79 -0.47
N LEU A 62 -18.02 -14.55 -1.79
CA LEU A 62 -16.97 -13.79 -2.49
C LEU A 62 -16.91 -12.33 -2.04
N HIS A 63 -18.07 -11.73 -1.73
CA HIS A 63 -18.14 -10.40 -1.11
C HIS A 63 -17.45 -10.37 0.26
N GLY A 64 -17.62 -11.43 1.06
CA GLY A 64 -17.02 -11.55 2.39
C GLY A 64 -15.50 -11.54 2.32
N GLN A 65 -14.91 -12.22 1.33
CA GLN A 65 -13.46 -12.24 1.14
C GLN A 65 -12.86 -10.84 0.96
N ILE A 66 -13.53 -9.97 0.19
CA ILE A 66 -13.07 -8.58 -0.02
C ILE A 66 -13.15 -7.79 1.29
N ALA A 67 -14.24 -7.96 2.04
CA ALA A 67 -14.39 -7.32 3.34
C ALA A 67 -13.31 -7.78 4.33
N ASP A 68 -13.05 -9.08 4.41
CA ASP A 68 -12.02 -9.67 5.28
C ASP A 68 -10.61 -9.17 4.89
N PHE A 69 -10.31 -9.13 3.58
CA PHE A 69 -9.06 -8.60 3.07
C PHE A 69 -8.88 -7.11 3.38
N LEU A 70 -9.93 -6.29 3.38
CA LEU A 70 -9.84 -4.89 3.78
C LEU A 70 -9.73 -4.73 5.30
N ALA A 71 -10.41 -5.59 6.07
CA ALA A 71 -10.35 -5.62 7.53
C ALA A 71 -8.95 -5.98 8.05
N GLU A 72 -8.09 -6.56 7.20
CA GLU A 72 -6.67 -6.76 7.49
C GLU A 72 -5.92 -5.44 7.77
N ARG A 73 -6.42 -4.29 7.29
CA ARG A 73 -5.86 -2.94 7.47
C ARG A 73 -6.93 -1.93 7.87
N PRO A 74 -7.41 -1.96 9.12
CA PRO A 74 -8.44 -1.05 9.59
C PRO A 74 -8.00 0.42 9.53
N GLU A 75 -6.70 0.71 9.47
CA GLU A 75 -6.18 2.08 9.36
C GLU A 75 -6.51 2.76 8.03
N LEU A 76 -6.92 2.01 7.01
CA LEU A 76 -7.44 2.54 5.76
C LEU A 76 -8.82 3.19 5.95
N GLU A 77 -9.60 2.72 6.93
CA GLU A 77 -10.89 3.31 7.25
C GLU A 77 -10.72 4.75 7.74
N GLY A 78 -11.55 5.66 7.22
CA GLY A 78 -11.49 7.09 7.54
C GLY A 78 -10.34 7.84 6.85
N ARG A 79 -9.40 7.15 6.19
CA ARG A 79 -8.32 7.76 5.39
C ARG A 79 -8.54 7.64 3.89
N VAL A 80 -9.32 6.64 3.49
CA VAL A 80 -9.81 6.39 2.14
C VAL A 80 -11.33 6.55 2.11
N THR A 81 -11.86 7.27 1.11
CA THR A 81 -13.31 7.49 0.98
C THR A 81 -13.99 6.38 0.18
N ARG A 82 -13.29 5.83 -0.82
CA ARG A 82 -13.81 4.84 -1.77
C ARG A 82 -12.78 3.74 -2.02
N CYS A 83 -13.24 2.50 -2.14
CA CYS A 83 -12.47 1.37 -2.63
C CYS A 83 -13.12 0.83 -3.90
N LEU A 84 -12.36 0.79 -4.99
CA LEU A 84 -12.77 0.21 -6.27
C LEU A 84 -12.09 -1.14 -6.45
N VAL A 85 -12.86 -2.20 -6.58
CA VAL A 85 -12.36 -3.54 -6.89
C VAL A 85 -12.70 -3.86 -8.34
N ARG A 86 -11.68 -4.08 -9.16
CA ARG A 86 -11.83 -4.30 -10.60
C ARG A 86 -10.99 -5.46 -11.09
N GLU A 87 -11.32 -5.92 -12.29
CA GLU A 87 -10.57 -6.99 -12.93
C GLU A 87 -9.12 -6.59 -13.23
N ALA A 88 -8.19 -7.48 -12.93
CA ALA A 88 -6.82 -7.48 -13.45
C ALA A 88 -6.75 -8.33 -14.72
N PRO A 89 -6.03 -7.90 -15.77
CA PRO A 89 -5.88 -8.70 -17.00
C PRO A 89 -5.21 -10.06 -16.79
N ALA A 90 -4.28 -10.15 -15.83
CA ALA A 90 -3.59 -11.38 -15.45
C ALA A 90 -3.09 -11.29 -13.99
N GLU A 91 -2.68 -12.41 -13.40
CA GLU A 91 -2.21 -12.47 -12.00
C GLU A 91 -1.02 -11.54 -11.72
N ARG A 92 -0.14 -11.35 -12.71
CA ARG A 92 1.02 -10.44 -12.59
C ARG A 92 0.64 -8.95 -12.55
N ASP A 93 -0.57 -8.63 -13.00
CA ASP A 93 -1.11 -7.27 -13.09
C ASP A 93 -2.03 -6.96 -11.90
N GLU A 94 -2.10 -7.87 -10.91
CA GLU A 94 -2.84 -7.66 -9.67
C GLU A 94 -2.11 -6.68 -8.77
N SER A 95 -2.84 -5.73 -8.21
CA SER A 95 -2.25 -4.62 -7.48
C SER A 95 -3.23 -4.00 -6.48
N VAL A 96 -2.68 -3.25 -5.53
CA VAL A 96 -3.44 -2.34 -4.67
C VAL A 96 -2.81 -0.96 -4.77
N GLU A 97 -3.57 0.01 -5.25
CA GLU A 97 -3.08 1.35 -5.52
C GLU A 97 -3.91 2.43 -4.82
N VAL A 98 -3.24 3.50 -4.40
CA VAL A 98 -3.92 4.69 -3.85
C VAL A 98 -3.92 5.81 -4.89
N LEU A 99 -5.12 6.15 -5.35
CA LEU A 99 -5.38 7.32 -6.17
C LEU A 99 -5.72 8.49 -5.25
N ALA A 100 -4.81 9.46 -5.18
CA ALA A 100 -5.03 10.73 -4.50
C ALA A 100 -5.09 11.87 -5.53
N PRO A 101 -5.96 12.88 -5.33
CA PRO A 101 -5.92 14.11 -6.11
C PRO A 101 -4.54 14.77 -5.97
N ARG A 102 -4.07 15.46 -7.02
CA ARG A 102 -2.76 16.16 -7.01
C ARG A 102 -2.70 17.36 -6.05
N SER A 103 -3.82 17.73 -5.42
CA SER A 103 -3.94 18.88 -4.53
C SER A 103 -3.95 18.43 -3.07
N ASP A 104 -2.97 18.89 -2.31
CA ASP A 104 -2.80 18.67 -0.86
C ASP A 104 -3.78 19.47 0.00
N ALA A 105 -4.95 19.86 -0.54
CA ALA A 105 -6.03 20.32 0.32
C ALA A 105 -6.37 19.15 1.25
N GLY A 106 -6.05 19.28 2.55
CA GLY A 106 -5.91 18.20 3.55
C GLY A 106 -7.11 17.28 3.80
N ASN A 107 -8.12 17.31 2.93
CA ASN A 107 -9.28 16.46 2.89
C ASN A 107 -9.58 15.89 1.48
N ALA A 108 -8.57 15.84 0.60
CA ALA A 108 -8.69 15.30 -0.74
C ALA A 108 -9.14 13.83 -0.70
N ALA A 109 -10.28 13.53 -1.32
CA ALA A 109 -10.87 12.20 -1.33
C ALA A 109 -9.91 11.20 -2.00
N ARG A 110 -9.40 10.25 -1.21
CA ARG A 110 -8.51 9.17 -1.70
C ARG A 110 -9.35 7.97 -2.11
N THR A 111 -9.00 7.37 -3.23
CA THR A 111 -9.59 6.11 -3.72
C THR A 111 -8.55 5.00 -3.67
N LEU A 112 -8.87 3.91 -2.99
CA LEU A 112 -8.13 2.66 -3.09
C LEU A 112 -8.61 1.90 -4.32
N VAL A 113 -7.71 1.39 -5.15
CA VAL A 113 -8.02 0.55 -6.31
C VAL A 113 -7.37 -0.80 -6.08
N ILE A 114 -8.19 -1.84 -6.05
CA ILE A 114 -7.76 -3.24 -5.97
C ILE A 114 -8.00 -3.87 -7.33
N GLN A 115 -6.93 -4.33 -7.97
CA GLN A 115 -7.01 -5.09 -9.22
C GLN A 115 -6.74 -6.55 -8.93
N ILE A 116 -7.71 -7.41 -9.24
CA ILE A 116 -7.61 -8.85 -8.99
C ILE A 116 -8.17 -9.65 -10.16
N THR A 117 -7.61 -10.83 -10.38
CA THR A 117 -8.18 -11.77 -11.35
C THR A 117 -9.47 -12.39 -10.77
N PRO A 118 -10.49 -12.65 -11.61
CA PRO A 118 -11.68 -13.37 -11.19
C PRO A 118 -11.38 -14.75 -10.56
N GLN A 119 -10.36 -15.45 -11.07
CA GLN A 119 -9.90 -16.75 -10.60
C GLN A 119 -9.32 -16.67 -9.19
N ARG A 120 -8.56 -15.62 -8.86
CA ARG A 120 -8.06 -15.43 -7.49
C ARG A 120 -9.21 -15.27 -6.50
N LEU A 121 -10.19 -14.44 -6.84
CA LEU A 121 -11.35 -14.22 -6.00
C LEU A 121 -12.19 -15.49 -5.84
N ALA A 122 -12.46 -16.19 -6.94
CA ALA A 122 -13.20 -17.45 -6.94
C ALA A 122 -12.52 -18.54 -6.10
N SER A 123 -11.19 -18.60 -6.11
CA SER A 123 -10.41 -19.62 -5.37
C SER A 123 -10.16 -19.30 -3.90
N GLY A 124 -10.70 -18.19 -3.35
CA GLY A 124 -10.49 -17.87 -1.93
C GLY A 124 -9.11 -17.31 -1.59
N ARG A 125 -8.29 -16.95 -2.60
CA ARG A 125 -6.86 -16.64 -2.43
C ARG A 125 -6.56 -15.15 -2.51
N LEU A 126 -7.50 -14.32 -2.08
CA LEU A 126 -7.37 -12.86 -2.09
C LEU A 126 -6.25 -12.38 -1.15
N SER A 127 -6.16 -12.96 0.05
CA SER A 127 -5.15 -12.61 1.04
C SER A 127 -3.78 -13.27 0.81
N CYS A 128 -3.32 -13.33 -0.43
CA CYS A 128 -1.97 -13.83 -0.72
C CYS A 128 -0.89 -12.82 -0.29
N ASP A 129 0.35 -13.30 -0.08
CA ASP A 129 1.50 -12.48 0.35
C ASP A 129 1.70 -11.22 -0.52
N ALA A 130 1.49 -11.34 -1.84
CA ALA A 130 1.65 -10.20 -2.75
C ALA A 130 0.61 -9.09 -2.50
N LEU A 131 -0.68 -9.43 -2.43
CA LEU A 131 -1.72 -8.43 -2.22
C LEU A 131 -1.68 -7.86 -0.79
N ARG A 132 -1.30 -8.65 0.21
CA ARG A 132 -1.06 -8.15 1.57
C ARG A 132 0.06 -7.11 1.64
N ARG A 133 1.14 -7.30 0.88
CA ARG A 133 2.20 -6.29 0.75
C ARG A 133 1.67 -5.00 0.14
N GLU A 134 0.98 -5.09 -0.99
CA GLU A 134 0.45 -3.90 -1.67
C GLU A 134 -0.57 -3.17 -0.79
N LEU A 135 -1.42 -3.90 -0.05
CA LEU A 135 -2.36 -3.30 0.89
C LEU A 135 -1.65 -2.57 2.04
N LEU A 136 -0.54 -3.11 2.56
CA LEU A 136 0.26 -2.45 3.60
C LEU A 136 1.03 -1.23 3.04
N HIS A 137 1.50 -1.28 1.79
CA HIS A 137 2.02 -0.10 1.08
C HIS A 137 0.95 0.99 0.96
N ALA A 138 -0.29 0.63 0.61
CA ALA A 138 -1.40 1.57 0.56
C ALA A 138 -1.68 2.19 1.94
N ALA A 139 -1.65 1.39 3.02
CA ALA A 139 -1.82 1.86 4.38
C ALA A 139 -0.73 2.87 4.80
N ASP A 140 0.52 2.63 4.42
CA ASP A 140 1.62 3.58 4.61
C ASP A 140 1.40 4.89 3.85
N ILE A 141 1.01 4.82 2.57
CA ILE A 141 0.78 6.00 1.73
C ILE A 141 -0.26 6.94 2.36
N VAL A 142 -1.32 6.39 2.94
CA VAL A 142 -2.37 7.21 3.57
C VAL A 142 -2.07 7.59 5.01
N ASN A 143 -0.98 7.07 5.61
CA ASN A 143 -0.62 7.34 6.99
C ASN A 143 0.15 8.66 7.15
N PRO A 144 -0.40 9.67 7.86
CA PRO A 144 0.30 10.93 8.06
C PRO A 144 1.64 10.78 8.76
N ARG A 145 1.79 9.78 9.65
CA ARG A 145 3.06 9.51 10.35
C ARG A 145 4.15 8.95 9.43
N PHE A 146 3.75 8.27 8.35
CA PHE A 146 4.69 7.79 7.35
C PHE A 146 5.19 8.93 6.45
N ALA A 147 4.40 9.99 6.29
CA ALA A 147 4.75 11.21 5.56
C ALA A 147 5.17 10.98 4.09
N PHE A 148 4.46 10.09 3.40
CA PHE A 148 4.71 9.76 1.99
C PHE A 148 4.57 11.00 1.09
N ARG A 149 5.56 11.20 0.21
CA ARG A 149 5.55 12.26 -0.81
C ARG A 149 5.85 11.64 -2.17
N ARG A 150 4.87 11.69 -3.07
CA ARG A 150 5.02 11.13 -4.43
C ARG A 150 6.12 11.85 -5.22
N ASP A 151 6.20 13.16 -5.06
CA ASP A 151 7.11 14.02 -5.83
C ASP A 151 8.59 13.73 -5.56
N ASP A 152 8.91 13.22 -4.36
CA ASP A 152 10.28 12.83 -3.97
C ASP A 152 10.82 11.62 -4.75
N LEU A 153 9.93 10.86 -5.41
CA LEU A 153 10.26 9.69 -6.23
C LEU A 153 10.01 9.93 -7.73
N LEU A 154 9.55 11.12 -8.13
CA LEU A 154 9.41 11.49 -9.53
C LEU A 154 10.78 11.80 -10.14
N GLY A 155 10.94 11.50 -11.42
CA GLY A 155 12.22 11.63 -12.13
C GLY A 155 12.44 10.50 -13.12
N GLY A 156 13.51 10.59 -13.90
CA GLY A 156 13.80 9.60 -14.95
C GLY A 156 15.29 9.43 -15.27
N SER A 157 16.16 10.20 -14.61
CA SER A 157 17.60 10.03 -14.77
C SER A 157 18.03 8.67 -14.17
N PRO A 158 19.15 8.09 -14.64
CA PRO A 158 19.68 6.84 -14.08
C PRO A 158 19.92 6.91 -12.57
N ARG A 159 20.36 8.07 -12.05
CA ARG A 159 20.57 8.28 -10.62
C ARG A 159 19.25 8.27 -9.83
N GLU A 160 18.22 8.93 -10.34
CA GLU A 160 16.89 8.94 -9.71
C GLU A 160 16.25 7.56 -9.73
N ASN A 161 16.39 6.82 -10.85
CA ASN A 161 15.90 5.44 -10.93
C ASN A 161 16.61 4.53 -9.92
N LEU A 162 17.93 4.66 -9.76
CA LEU A 162 18.69 3.90 -8.76
C LEU A 162 18.25 4.21 -7.32
N VAL A 163 18.01 5.48 -7.00
CA VAL A 163 17.47 5.88 -5.68
C VAL A 163 16.07 5.30 -5.49
N ARG A 164 15.22 5.32 -6.53
CA ARG A 164 13.88 4.73 -6.49
C ARG A 164 13.93 3.22 -6.24
N ASP A 165 14.81 2.50 -6.94
CA ASP A 165 14.99 1.05 -6.75
C ASP A 165 15.42 0.72 -5.31
N ARG A 166 16.39 1.47 -4.77
CA ARG A 166 16.84 1.34 -3.38
C ARG A 166 15.71 1.61 -2.40
N TYR A 167 14.97 2.69 -2.61
CA TYR A 167 13.82 3.05 -1.78
C TYR A 167 12.78 1.93 -1.76
N HIS A 168 12.41 1.37 -2.93
CA HIS A 168 11.44 0.28 -2.99
C HIS A 168 11.92 -0.98 -2.28
N VAL A 169 13.19 -1.34 -2.38
CA VAL A 169 13.74 -2.49 -1.65
C VAL A 169 13.67 -2.30 -0.14
N LEU A 170 14.06 -1.11 0.36
CA LEU A 170 14.00 -0.81 1.79
C LEU A 170 12.56 -0.76 2.31
N TRP A 171 11.65 -0.13 1.55
CA TRP A 171 10.24 -0.07 1.92
C TRP A 171 9.61 -1.46 1.95
N ARG A 172 9.94 -2.30 0.95
CA ARG A 172 9.56 -3.71 0.94
C ARG A 172 10.07 -4.44 2.18
N ALA A 173 11.34 -4.27 2.56
CA ALA A 173 11.87 -4.87 3.79
C ALA A 173 11.03 -4.50 5.04
N CYS A 174 10.62 -3.24 5.20
CA CYS A 174 9.76 -2.83 6.32
C CYS A 174 8.36 -3.43 6.27
N VAL A 175 7.75 -3.47 5.08
CA VAL A 175 6.42 -4.07 4.88
C VAL A 175 6.45 -5.56 5.20
N GLU A 176 7.43 -6.28 4.65
CA GLU A 176 7.62 -7.71 4.87
C GLU A 176 7.90 -8.02 6.34
N GLY A 177 8.73 -7.20 6.99
CA GLY A 177 9.01 -7.29 8.42
C GLY A 177 7.77 -7.20 9.29
N ARG A 178 6.88 -6.24 8.99
CA ARG A 178 5.58 -6.09 9.67
C ARG A 178 4.68 -7.29 9.44
N LEU A 179 4.56 -7.74 8.18
CA LEU A 179 3.74 -8.91 7.84
C LEU A 179 4.26 -10.20 8.52
N LEU A 180 5.58 -10.38 8.66
CA LEU A 180 6.17 -11.49 9.42
C LEU A 180 5.78 -11.43 10.91
N ARG A 181 5.87 -10.25 11.54
CA ARG A 181 5.48 -10.04 12.95
C ARG A 181 4.00 -10.31 13.18
N GLU A 182 3.16 -9.93 12.22
CA GLU A 182 1.72 -10.20 12.22
C GLU A 182 1.37 -11.65 11.86
N ARG A 183 2.36 -12.49 11.52
CA ARG A 183 2.18 -13.89 11.08
C ARG A 183 1.28 -14.03 9.84
N ARG A 184 1.42 -13.10 8.89
CA ARG A 184 0.60 -13.03 7.67
C ARG A 184 1.32 -13.39 6.37
N LEU A 185 2.58 -13.82 6.47
CA LEU A 185 3.33 -14.34 5.32
C LEU A 185 3.45 -15.86 5.40
N GLU A 186 3.30 -16.50 4.25
CA GLU A 186 3.42 -17.95 4.09
C GLU A 186 4.85 -18.37 3.73
N GLN A 187 5.64 -17.50 3.09
CA GLN A 187 6.97 -17.83 2.57
C GLN A 187 8.13 -17.02 3.20
N PRO A 188 9.35 -17.58 3.23
CA PRO A 188 10.53 -16.83 3.61
C PRO A 188 10.87 -15.78 2.54
N VAL A 189 10.75 -14.50 2.91
CA VAL A 189 10.92 -13.35 2.01
C VAL A 189 12.34 -12.78 2.00
N LEU A 190 13.18 -13.17 2.96
CA LEU A 190 14.51 -12.61 3.17
C LEU A 190 15.41 -12.75 1.94
N ASP A 191 15.52 -13.94 1.34
CA ASP A 191 16.39 -14.18 0.20
C ASP A 191 16.00 -13.34 -1.03
N ALA A 192 14.69 -13.16 -1.24
CA ALA A 192 14.18 -12.34 -2.34
C ALA A 192 14.52 -10.86 -2.13
N ILE A 193 14.40 -10.36 -0.90
CA ILE A 193 14.74 -8.99 -0.53
C ILE A 193 16.26 -8.77 -0.64
N LEU A 194 17.07 -9.69 -0.12
CA LEU A 194 18.53 -9.62 -0.21
C LEU A 194 19.00 -9.60 -1.67
N ARG A 195 18.46 -10.47 -2.53
CA ARG A 195 18.77 -10.44 -3.97
C ARG A 195 18.41 -9.11 -4.62
N ALA A 196 17.28 -8.52 -4.25
CA ALA A 196 16.88 -7.20 -4.76
C ALA A 196 17.81 -6.08 -4.22
N ALA A 197 18.18 -6.16 -2.95
CA ALA A 197 19.10 -5.22 -2.30
C ALA A 197 20.50 -5.28 -2.91
N SER A 198 21.05 -6.47 -3.13
CA SER A 198 22.37 -6.62 -3.77
C SER A 198 22.38 -6.01 -5.17
N ARG A 199 21.28 -6.10 -5.93
CA ARG A 199 21.16 -5.40 -7.23
C ARG A 199 21.09 -3.88 -7.09
N ALA A 200 20.28 -3.36 -6.16
CA ALA A 200 20.05 -1.93 -5.99
C ALA A 200 21.23 -1.19 -5.33
N PHE A 201 21.96 -1.85 -4.41
CA PHE A 201 23.06 -1.24 -3.64
C PHE A 201 24.45 -1.67 -4.10
N GLY A 202 24.58 -2.80 -4.81
CA GLY A 202 25.88 -3.32 -5.25
C GLY A 202 26.66 -2.38 -6.18
N SER A 203 25.97 -1.54 -6.95
CA SER A 203 26.59 -0.53 -7.82
C SER A 203 27.34 0.58 -7.05
N ALA A 204 27.03 0.79 -5.77
CA ALA A 204 27.68 1.79 -4.92
C ALA A 204 28.95 1.28 -4.21
N ARG A 205 29.44 0.08 -4.53
CA ARG A 205 30.54 -0.58 -3.79
C ARG A 205 30.24 -0.75 -2.29
N THR A 206 28.96 -0.76 -1.92
CA THR A 206 28.54 -1.08 -0.56
C THR A 206 28.87 -2.55 -0.29
N PRO A 207 29.64 -2.89 0.77
CA PRO A 207 29.95 -4.28 1.09
C PRO A 207 28.69 -5.10 1.31
N GLU A 208 28.65 -6.34 0.82
CA GLU A 208 27.47 -7.22 0.92
C GLU A 208 27.00 -7.39 2.37
N LYS A 209 27.93 -7.54 3.32
CA LYS A 209 27.63 -7.60 4.76
C LYS A 209 26.87 -6.37 5.29
N ILE A 210 27.17 -5.17 4.76
CA ILE A 210 26.46 -3.93 5.13
C ILE A 210 25.05 -3.93 4.56
N ILE A 211 24.87 -4.44 3.33
CA ILE A 211 23.55 -4.60 2.70
C ILE A 211 22.70 -5.58 3.52
N GLU A 212 23.24 -6.73 3.87
CA GLU A 212 22.56 -7.75 4.69
C GLU A 212 22.15 -7.19 6.06
N GLN A 213 23.08 -6.51 6.75
CA GLN A 213 22.82 -5.86 8.03
C GLN A 213 21.73 -4.79 7.93
N GLY A 214 21.79 -3.95 6.89
CA GLY A 214 20.78 -2.92 6.63
C GLY A 214 19.40 -3.52 6.37
N VAL A 215 19.30 -4.52 5.48
CA VAL A 215 18.02 -5.21 5.21
C VAL A 215 17.47 -5.84 6.48
N ALA A 216 18.31 -6.51 7.28
CA ALA A 216 17.90 -7.10 8.55
C ALA A 216 17.41 -6.05 9.57
N GLU A 217 17.98 -4.85 9.55
CA GLU A 217 17.54 -3.74 10.37
C GLU A 217 16.17 -3.21 9.92
N PHE A 218 16.01 -2.89 8.64
CA PHE A 218 14.72 -2.41 8.10
C PHE A 218 13.60 -3.45 8.22
N LEU A 219 13.92 -4.75 8.19
CA LEU A 219 12.97 -5.82 8.52
C LEU A 219 12.49 -5.77 9.98
N ARG A 220 13.30 -5.30 10.92
CA ARG A 220 12.93 -5.24 12.36
C ARG A 220 12.20 -3.95 12.74
N ARG A 221 12.41 -2.86 12.01
CA ARG A 221 11.81 -1.56 12.34
C ARG A 221 10.30 -1.55 12.06
N ASP A 222 9.55 -0.87 12.92
CA ASP A 222 8.09 -0.69 12.83
C ASP A 222 7.67 0.76 12.56
N ASP A 223 8.58 1.73 12.76
CA ASP A 223 8.31 3.16 12.78
C ASP A 223 9.02 3.93 11.65
N VAL A 224 9.48 3.22 10.62
CA VAL A 224 10.19 3.80 9.48
C VAL A 224 9.29 4.77 8.74
N THR A 225 9.80 5.97 8.49
CA THR A 225 9.10 7.01 7.73
C THR A 225 9.61 7.08 6.28
N HIS A 226 8.84 7.71 5.40
CA HIS A 226 9.25 8.00 4.03
C HIS A 226 10.59 8.79 3.97
N PRO A 227 10.81 9.84 4.78
CA PRO A 227 12.12 10.50 4.88
C PRO A 227 13.27 9.56 5.26
N ASP A 228 13.07 8.64 6.21
CA ASP A 228 14.12 7.70 6.62
C ASP A 228 14.54 6.78 5.46
N LEU A 229 13.54 6.23 4.75
CA LEU A 229 13.76 5.38 3.58
C LEU A 229 14.49 6.14 2.47
N LEU A 230 14.06 7.37 2.20
CA LEU A 230 14.63 8.20 1.15
C LEU A 230 16.07 8.61 1.47
N ALA A 231 16.36 8.92 2.74
CA ALA A 231 17.70 9.23 3.20
C ALA A 231 18.65 8.03 2.97
N ALA A 232 18.25 6.83 3.43
CA ALA A 232 19.03 5.61 3.24
C ALA A 232 19.15 5.17 1.76
N ALA A 233 18.14 5.45 0.93
CA ALA A 233 18.21 5.19 -0.50
C ALA A 233 19.20 6.12 -1.23
N ARG A 234 19.28 7.38 -0.80
CA ARG A 234 20.21 8.40 -1.35
C ARG A 234 21.64 8.18 -0.88
N ASP A 235 21.83 7.82 0.38
CA ASP A 235 23.13 7.56 0.99
C ASP A 235 23.20 6.16 1.62
N PRO A 236 23.83 5.19 0.93
CA PRO A 236 24.01 3.83 1.45
C PRO A 236 24.79 3.75 2.77
N ALA A 237 25.54 4.79 3.17
CA ALA A 237 26.20 4.81 4.48
C ALA A 237 25.18 4.81 5.63
N LEU A 238 23.95 5.26 5.38
CA LEU A 238 22.88 5.32 6.37
C LEU A 238 22.13 3.97 6.54
N LEU A 239 22.48 2.92 5.79
CA LEU A 239 21.83 1.60 5.91
C LEU A 239 21.97 0.98 7.32
N CYS A 240 23.05 1.28 8.03
CA CYS A 240 23.35 0.72 9.35
C CYS A 240 23.35 1.75 10.48
N ILE A 241 22.99 3.00 10.19
CA ILE A 241 22.88 4.04 11.21
C ILE A 241 21.43 4.07 11.69
N PRO A 242 21.15 3.97 13.00
CA PRO A 242 19.80 4.21 13.51
C PRO A 242 19.37 5.61 13.07
N VAL A 243 18.37 5.70 12.19
CA VAL A 243 17.81 6.98 11.72
C VAL A 243 16.92 7.59 12.83
N ALA A 244 17.51 7.78 14.00
CA ALA A 244 17.01 8.59 15.11
C ALA A 244 17.99 9.72 15.46
N ALA A 245 19.17 9.76 14.82
CA ALA A 245 20.25 10.70 15.10
C ALA A 245 20.50 11.74 13.99
N ALA A 246 19.99 11.56 12.76
CA ALA A 246 20.30 12.45 11.64
C ALA A 246 19.41 13.71 11.56
N SER A 247 18.28 13.75 12.26
CA SER A 247 17.33 14.89 12.21
C SER A 247 17.28 15.73 13.48
N ARG A 248 18.24 15.57 14.40
CA ARG A 248 18.34 16.38 15.64
C ARG A 248 19.57 17.28 15.71
N THR A 249 20.41 17.30 14.67
CA THR A 249 21.68 18.07 14.68
C THR A 249 21.67 19.28 13.74
N GLU A 250 20.49 19.78 13.35
CA GLU A 250 20.33 21.07 12.65
C GLU A 250 19.36 22.01 13.36
N ALA A 251 19.39 22.01 14.71
CA ALA A 251 18.76 23.05 15.51
C ALA A 251 19.62 23.29 16.76
N GLY A 252 20.55 24.24 16.69
CA GLY A 252 21.36 24.62 17.85
C GLY A 252 22.71 25.25 17.55
N THR A 253 22.79 26.21 16.62
CA THR A 253 23.83 27.25 16.68
C THR A 253 23.14 28.59 16.89
N SER A 254 22.65 28.77 18.12
CA SER A 254 22.28 30.08 18.64
C SER A 254 23.57 30.76 19.08
N ASN A 255 23.95 31.78 18.33
CA ASN A 255 25.07 32.66 18.59
C ASN A 255 24.75 33.48 19.86
N GLU A 256 25.47 33.27 20.96
CA GLU A 256 25.54 34.23 22.06
C GLU A 256 26.42 35.42 21.64
N PRO A 257 26.05 36.66 21.99
CA PRO A 257 27.00 37.75 22.09
C PRO A 257 27.27 38.06 23.57
N ASP A 258 28.52 37.89 23.98
CA ASP A 258 29.04 38.42 25.25
C ASP A 258 29.26 39.93 25.16
N ASP A 259 28.54 40.64 26.04
CA ASP A 259 28.90 41.81 26.85
C ASP A 259 29.82 42.92 26.30
N LEU A 260 29.33 44.16 26.43
CA LEU A 260 29.99 45.26 27.17
C LEU A 260 29.11 46.52 27.11
N PHE A 261 28.55 46.95 28.25
CA PHE A 261 28.79 48.27 28.86
C PHE A 261 27.86 48.48 30.06
N SER A 262 28.49 48.60 31.23
CA SER A 262 27.92 49.04 32.49
C SER A 262 27.98 50.57 32.58
N HIS A 263 26.88 51.23 32.98
CA HIS A 263 26.87 52.22 34.07
C HIS A 263 25.47 52.80 34.36
N ASP A 264 25.17 52.82 35.66
CA ASP A 264 24.47 53.84 36.46
C ASP A 264 22.92 54.04 36.39
N ALA A 265 22.30 53.58 37.48
CA ALA A 265 21.53 54.35 38.48
C ALA A 265 20.18 55.04 38.14
N LEU A 266 19.10 54.40 38.67
CA LEU A 266 17.93 54.97 39.40
C LEU A 266 16.93 55.90 38.65
N PRO A 267 15.73 56.18 39.21
CA PRO A 267 14.59 55.30 39.44
C PRO A 267 13.29 55.83 38.76
N LEU A 268 12.21 55.05 38.86
CA LEU A 268 10.83 55.38 38.41
C LEU A 268 10.34 56.78 38.87
N PRO A 269 9.36 57.37 38.16
CA PRO A 269 8.03 57.40 38.75
C PRO A 269 6.84 57.25 37.76
N VAL A 270 5.77 56.63 38.29
CA VAL A 270 4.34 57.06 38.29
C VAL A 270 3.93 58.09 37.22
N VAL A 271 3.09 57.71 36.25
CA VAL A 271 1.60 57.81 36.16
C VAL A 271 1.17 56.97 34.96
#